data_AF-A0AAE4V2A6-F1
#
_entry.id   AF-A0AAE4V2A6-F1
#
_cell.length_a   1.000
_cell.length_b   1.000
_cell.length_c   1.000
_cell.angle_alpha   90.00
_cell.angle_beta   90.00
_cell.angle_gamma   90.00
#
_symmetry.space_group_name_H-M   'P 1'
#
loop_
_entity.id
_entity.type
_entity.pdbx_description
1 polymer ?
#
loop_
_entity_poly.entity_id
_entity_poly.type
_entity_poly.pdbx_seq_one_letter_code
_entity_poly.pdbx_strand_id
1 'polypeptide(L)'
;VVGATMDIPMTVTVPGGVGVAAAGITAVTVAPTHRRRGILRALYTEQHARIRRSGVPLSILTASEGGIYGRFGYGPTTVESTVGIDRRFAALHPDVPDPGGVRMVRPVEARPSITKIYDRWQRRTPGAQVRPDNVWDRIFADPENERGGGTSLFGLLHDDGYVLYRCVSGEHGTTARVQEFRSVTDDSHIALWRALLGLDLMRRIEASVVPDDPLPYLLTDSRLVRTTSRHDELWVRIMDVPAALEARVYRCDLDVVMQVDDDFLDAGGRFALRVRDGRAVCTRTEADPQVVLALDVLGSLYLGAHRARAFAAATRLWAVDSSTLDALDLAFGSEYSAQMGWGF
;
A
#
# COMPACT_ATOMS: atom_id res chain seq x y z
N VAL A 1 3.80 -11.26 -31.04
CA VAL A 1 4.35 -10.51 -29.90
C VAL A 1 4.81 -11.50 -28.85
N VAL A 2 6.08 -11.46 -28.41
CA VAL A 2 6.65 -12.42 -27.42
C VAL A 2 6.95 -11.78 -26.05
N GLY A 3 6.66 -10.50 -25.90
CA GLY A 3 6.67 -9.79 -24.63
C GLY A 3 5.90 -8.49 -24.75
N ALA A 4 5.29 -8.07 -23.66
CA ALA A 4 4.49 -6.85 -23.58
C ALA A 4 4.66 -6.21 -22.18
N THR A 5 4.48 -4.90 -22.15
CA THR A 5 4.36 -4.10 -20.94
C THR A 5 3.51 -2.89 -21.29
N MET A 6 2.74 -2.37 -20.34
CA MET A 6 1.97 -1.15 -20.50
C MET A 6 1.99 -0.36 -19.21
N ASP A 7 1.62 0.91 -19.29
CA ASP A 7 1.41 1.75 -18.13
C ASP A 7 0.09 2.52 -18.28
N ILE A 8 -0.51 2.82 -17.14
CA ILE A 8 -1.70 3.65 -17.04
C ILE A 8 -1.39 4.90 -16.20
N PRO A 9 -1.86 6.09 -16.60
CA PRO A 9 -1.75 7.27 -15.75
C PRO A 9 -2.52 7.06 -14.45
N MET A 10 -1.88 7.31 -13.32
CA MET A 10 -2.47 7.18 -11.99
C MET A 10 -2.16 8.39 -11.13
N THR A 11 -2.95 8.56 -10.07
CA THR A 11 -2.65 9.47 -8.97
C THR A 11 -2.61 8.66 -7.68
N VAL A 12 -1.51 8.75 -6.94
CA VAL A 12 -1.29 8.06 -5.67
C VAL A 12 -1.16 9.09 -4.55
N THR A 13 -1.84 8.86 -3.43
CA THR A 13 -1.66 9.69 -2.24
C THR A 13 -0.32 9.38 -1.58
N VAL A 14 0.46 10.40 -1.23
CA VAL A 14 1.70 10.26 -0.47
C VAL A 14 1.52 10.76 0.97
N PRO A 15 2.45 10.49 1.91
CA PRO A 15 2.36 11.02 3.27
C PRO A 15 2.09 12.53 3.28
N GLY A 16 1.10 12.97 4.06
CA GLY A 16 0.58 14.35 4.05
C GLY A 16 -0.65 14.58 3.17
N GLY A 17 -1.18 13.53 2.52
CA GLY A 17 -2.47 13.58 1.82
C GLY A 17 -2.42 14.20 0.41
N VAL A 18 -1.22 14.44 -0.11
CA VAL A 18 -1.02 15.01 -1.45
C VAL A 18 -1.15 13.92 -2.50
N GLY A 19 -1.94 14.18 -3.55
CA GLY A 19 -2.01 13.32 -4.73
C GLY A 19 -0.83 13.59 -5.67
N VAL A 20 -0.06 12.55 -6.00
CA VAL A 20 1.11 12.61 -6.87
C VAL A 20 0.86 11.79 -8.13
N ALA A 21 1.19 12.36 -9.29
CA ALA A 21 1.09 11.65 -10.55
C ALA A 21 2.08 10.47 -10.61
N ALA A 22 1.62 9.33 -11.12
CA ALA A 22 2.43 8.13 -11.26
C ALA A 22 2.09 7.39 -12.56
N ALA A 23 3.06 6.67 -13.10
CA ALA A 23 2.83 5.65 -14.12
C ALA A 23 2.59 4.29 -13.45
N GLY A 24 1.38 3.72 -13.59
CA GLY A 24 1.05 2.40 -13.07
C GLY A 24 1.40 1.31 -14.08
N ILE A 25 2.50 0.59 -13.86
CA ILE A 25 2.94 -0.49 -14.74
C ILE A 25 2.00 -1.70 -14.59
N THR A 26 1.53 -2.23 -15.71
CA THR A 26 0.69 -3.43 -15.75
C THR A 26 0.95 -4.28 -17.01
N ALA A 27 0.32 -5.45 -17.08
CA ALA A 27 0.43 -6.43 -18.18
C ALA A 27 1.87 -6.83 -18.57
N VAL A 28 2.79 -6.85 -17.60
CA VAL A 28 4.20 -7.23 -17.81
C VAL A 28 4.29 -8.72 -18.11
N THR A 29 4.63 -9.06 -19.34
CA THR A 29 4.69 -10.47 -19.76
C THR A 29 5.86 -10.72 -20.71
N VAL A 30 6.45 -11.90 -20.60
CA VAL A 30 7.38 -12.47 -21.58
C VAL A 30 6.96 -13.91 -21.83
N ALA A 31 6.80 -14.27 -23.09
CA ALA A 31 6.41 -15.62 -23.49
C ALA A 31 7.33 -16.66 -22.83
N PRO A 32 6.80 -17.76 -22.29
CA PRO A 32 7.58 -18.73 -21.53
C PRO A 32 8.76 -19.32 -22.32
N THR A 33 8.60 -19.46 -23.65
CA THR A 33 9.60 -19.93 -24.62
C THR A 33 10.73 -18.93 -24.90
N HIS A 34 10.60 -17.69 -24.45
CA HIS A 34 11.52 -16.58 -24.72
C HIS A 34 12.09 -15.95 -23.43
N ARG A 35 11.85 -16.57 -22.27
CA ARG A 35 12.36 -16.12 -20.96
C ARG A 35 13.88 -16.12 -20.93
N ARG A 36 14.46 -15.29 -20.05
CA ARG A 36 15.91 -15.19 -19.78
C ARG A 36 16.78 -14.76 -20.99
N ARG A 37 16.18 -14.12 -22.01
CA ARG A 37 16.88 -13.56 -23.18
C ARG A 37 16.98 -12.02 -23.17
N GLY A 38 16.86 -11.40 -22.00
CA GLY A 38 16.92 -9.93 -21.86
C GLY A 38 15.68 -9.14 -22.30
N ILE A 39 14.63 -9.81 -22.81
CA ILE A 39 13.42 -9.15 -23.34
C ILE A 39 12.76 -8.21 -22.33
N LEU A 40 12.56 -8.64 -21.08
CA LEU A 40 11.98 -7.78 -20.03
C LEU A 40 12.83 -6.51 -19.82
N ARG A 41 14.15 -6.65 -19.76
CA ARG A 41 15.06 -5.51 -19.58
C ARG A 41 14.93 -4.53 -20.74
N ALA A 42 14.86 -5.01 -21.98
CA ALA A 42 14.67 -4.16 -23.16
C ALA A 42 13.32 -3.41 -23.12
N LEU A 43 12.23 -4.12 -22.80
CA LEU A 43 10.89 -3.51 -22.65
C LEU A 43 10.88 -2.43 -21.56
N TYR A 44 11.43 -2.75 -20.38
CA TYR A 44 11.47 -1.82 -19.26
C TYR A 44 12.35 -0.61 -19.56
N THR A 45 13.47 -0.77 -20.26
CA THR A 45 14.36 0.35 -20.63
C THR A 45 13.60 1.38 -21.47
N GLU A 46 12.91 0.93 -22.53
CA GLU A 46 12.13 1.84 -23.38
C GLU A 46 10.92 2.43 -22.64
N GLN A 47 10.18 1.61 -21.88
CA GLN A 47 9.02 2.09 -21.14
C GLN A 47 9.42 3.17 -20.11
N HIS A 48 10.49 2.95 -19.35
CA HIS A 48 10.94 3.92 -18.35
C HIS A 48 11.52 5.19 -18.99
N ALA A 49 12.12 5.09 -20.18
CA ALA A 49 12.50 6.27 -20.94
C ALA A 49 11.28 7.12 -21.34
N ARG A 50 10.14 6.49 -21.68
CA ARG A 50 8.86 7.19 -21.93
C ARG A 50 8.31 7.83 -20.66
N ILE A 51 8.30 7.09 -19.55
CA ILE A 51 7.85 7.58 -18.25
C ILE A 51 8.68 8.81 -17.84
N ARG A 52 10.01 8.76 -17.97
CA ARG A 52 10.89 9.90 -17.70
C ARG A 52 10.54 11.12 -18.57
N ARG A 53 10.25 10.93 -19.86
CA ARG A 53 9.82 12.03 -20.76
C ARG A 53 8.45 12.62 -20.39
N SER A 54 7.57 11.84 -19.76
CA SER A 54 6.26 12.33 -19.30
C SER A 54 6.34 13.21 -18.05
N GLY A 55 7.49 13.23 -17.36
CA GLY A 55 7.71 14.08 -16.19
C GLY A 55 6.99 13.63 -14.91
N VAL A 56 6.41 12.43 -14.88
CA VAL A 56 5.81 11.90 -13.64
C VAL A 56 6.90 11.51 -12.63
N PRO A 57 6.78 11.91 -11.36
CA PRO A 57 7.82 11.68 -10.36
C PRO A 57 7.90 10.23 -9.88
N LEU A 58 6.84 9.44 -10.08
CA LEU A 58 6.74 8.06 -9.59
C LEU A 58 6.36 7.10 -10.71
N SER A 59 6.87 5.88 -10.60
CA SER A 59 6.35 4.71 -11.30
C SER A 59 5.98 3.66 -10.26
N ILE A 60 4.82 3.03 -10.41
CA ILE A 60 4.25 2.11 -9.41
C ILE A 60 3.78 0.81 -10.04
N LEU A 61 3.80 -0.29 -9.29
CA LEU A 61 3.32 -1.59 -9.76
C LEU A 61 2.87 -2.49 -8.61
N THR A 62 2.11 -3.54 -8.93
CA THR A 62 1.97 -4.72 -8.07
C THR A 62 2.83 -5.86 -8.60
N ALA A 63 3.56 -6.54 -7.71
CA ALA A 63 4.52 -7.56 -8.12
C ALA A 63 3.88 -8.96 -8.15
N SER A 64 4.01 -9.67 -9.28
CA SER A 64 3.66 -11.10 -9.35
C SER A 64 4.67 -11.99 -8.63
N GLU A 65 5.94 -11.56 -8.57
CA GLU A 65 7.03 -12.24 -7.85
C GLU A 65 7.99 -11.19 -7.29
N GLY A 66 8.26 -11.21 -5.98
CA GLY A 66 9.09 -10.21 -5.30
C GLY A 66 10.55 -10.15 -5.77
N GLY A 67 11.06 -11.18 -6.44
CA GLY A 67 12.44 -11.23 -6.94
C GLY A 67 12.67 -10.50 -8.28
N ILE A 68 11.64 -9.91 -8.89
CA ILE A 68 11.74 -9.39 -10.27
C ILE A 68 12.17 -7.92 -10.32
N TYR A 69 11.59 -7.05 -9.48
CA TYR A 69 11.54 -5.61 -9.73
C TYR A 69 12.58 -4.77 -8.98
N GLY A 70 13.18 -5.30 -7.90
CA GLY A 70 14.26 -4.60 -7.17
C GLY A 70 15.41 -4.16 -8.06
N ARG A 71 15.84 -5.01 -9.00
CA ARG A 71 16.89 -4.69 -10.00
C ARG A 71 16.52 -3.58 -10.99
N PHE A 72 15.28 -3.11 -10.99
CA PHE A 72 14.80 -1.99 -11.80
C PHE A 72 14.54 -0.74 -10.94
N GLY A 73 14.95 -0.75 -9.67
CA GLY A 73 14.79 0.38 -8.74
C GLY A 73 13.44 0.46 -8.05
N TYR A 74 12.62 -0.60 -8.11
CA TYR A 74 11.34 -0.67 -7.40
C TYR A 74 11.53 -1.27 -6.01
N GLY A 75 11.06 -0.57 -4.99
CA GLY A 75 10.97 -1.09 -3.62
C GLY A 75 9.53 -1.39 -3.20
N PRO A 76 9.27 -2.47 -2.45
CA PRO A 76 7.97 -2.67 -1.81
C PRO A 76 7.73 -1.54 -0.82
N THR A 77 6.58 -0.88 -0.91
CA THR A 77 6.29 0.37 -0.17
C THR A 77 5.01 0.27 0.67
N THR A 78 4.24 -0.80 0.52
CA THR A 78 3.16 -1.18 1.41
C THR A 78 3.38 -2.60 1.92
N VAL A 79 2.87 -2.86 3.11
CA VAL A 79 2.86 -4.18 3.74
C VAL A 79 1.43 -4.47 4.15
N GLU A 80 0.97 -5.66 3.84
CA GLU A 80 -0.33 -6.15 4.27
C GLU A 80 -0.19 -7.51 4.95
N SER A 81 -1.01 -7.74 5.97
CA SER A 81 -1.11 -9.01 6.68
C SER A 81 -2.51 -9.58 6.49
N THR A 82 -2.61 -10.79 5.95
CA THR A 82 -3.86 -11.53 6.01
C THR A 82 -4.00 -12.10 7.42
N VAL A 83 -5.12 -11.79 8.07
CA VAL A 83 -5.47 -12.25 9.39
C VAL A 83 -6.71 -13.14 9.36
N GLY A 84 -6.73 -14.08 10.28
CA GLY A 84 -7.87 -14.96 10.48
C GLY A 84 -8.29 -15.03 11.94
N ILE A 85 -9.56 -14.79 12.18
CA ILE A 85 -10.16 -14.72 13.51
C ILE A 85 -11.17 -15.85 13.64
N ASP A 86 -11.02 -16.71 14.66
CA ASP A 86 -12.11 -17.64 15.02
C ASP A 86 -13.14 -16.85 15.80
N ARG A 87 -14.23 -16.46 15.12
CA ARG A 87 -15.18 -15.48 15.64
C ARG A 87 -15.87 -15.95 16.92
N ARG A 88 -15.95 -17.27 17.13
CA ARG A 88 -16.66 -17.87 18.28
C ARG A 88 -15.98 -17.55 19.61
N PHE A 89 -14.70 -17.20 19.56
CA PHE A 89 -13.91 -16.82 20.73
C PHE A 89 -13.64 -15.31 20.79
N ALA A 90 -13.98 -14.57 19.74
CA ALA A 90 -13.72 -13.14 19.67
C ALA A 90 -14.69 -12.39 20.59
N ALA A 91 -14.13 -11.79 21.63
CA ALA A 91 -14.82 -10.87 22.53
C ALA A 91 -14.08 -9.53 22.50
N LEU A 92 -14.83 -8.44 22.41
CA LEU A 92 -14.29 -7.09 22.49
C LEU A 92 -14.06 -6.72 23.96
N HIS A 93 -13.06 -5.87 24.23
CA HIS A 93 -12.90 -5.29 25.55
C HIS A 93 -14.19 -4.54 25.98
N PRO A 94 -14.57 -4.58 27.28
CA PRO A 94 -15.77 -3.89 27.77
C PRO A 94 -15.80 -2.40 27.46
N ASP A 95 -14.61 -1.76 27.45
CA ASP A 95 -14.44 -0.32 27.29
C ASP A 95 -14.35 0.13 25.81
N VAL A 96 -14.37 -0.81 24.86
CA VAL A 96 -14.39 -0.46 23.43
C VAL A 96 -15.69 0.29 23.15
N PRO A 97 -15.66 1.48 22.53
CA PRO A 97 -16.87 2.20 22.15
C PRO A 97 -17.80 1.36 21.26
N ASP A 98 -19.10 1.58 21.34
CA ASP A 98 -20.08 1.04 20.39
C ASP A 98 -20.78 2.20 19.65
N PRO A 99 -20.12 2.77 18.63
CA PRO A 99 -20.66 3.92 17.90
C PRO A 99 -21.88 3.55 17.03
N GLY A 100 -22.16 2.26 16.81
CA GLY A 100 -23.28 1.81 15.99
C GLY A 100 -23.18 2.27 14.53
N GLY A 101 -24.32 2.62 13.91
CA GLY A 101 -24.37 3.24 12.58
C GLY A 101 -24.12 2.32 11.37
N VAL A 102 -23.74 1.05 11.58
CA VAL A 102 -23.52 0.09 10.50
C VAL A 102 -24.85 -0.47 9.99
N ARG A 103 -25.01 -0.47 8.67
CA ARG A 103 -26.17 -1.05 7.96
C ARG A 103 -25.70 -2.10 6.96
N MET A 104 -26.44 -3.20 6.87
CA MET A 104 -26.27 -4.14 5.76
C MET A 104 -26.86 -3.52 4.49
N VAL A 105 -26.12 -3.59 3.39
CA VAL A 105 -26.52 -3.05 2.09
C VAL A 105 -26.19 -4.02 0.97
N ARG A 106 -26.91 -3.92 -0.14
CA ARG A 106 -26.46 -4.48 -1.42
C ARG A 106 -25.39 -3.54 -2.00
N PRO A 107 -24.14 -3.98 -2.22
CA PRO A 107 -23.05 -3.08 -2.64
C PRO A 107 -23.38 -2.24 -3.88
N VAL A 108 -24.03 -2.83 -4.88
CA VAL A 108 -24.42 -2.13 -6.12
C VAL A 108 -25.37 -0.94 -5.86
N GLU A 109 -26.27 -1.05 -4.89
CA GLU A 109 -27.22 0.02 -4.53
C GLU A 109 -26.55 1.10 -3.68
N ALA A 110 -25.54 0.72 -2.91
CA ALA A 110 -24.75 1.62 -2.06
C ALA A 110 -23.53 2.22 -2.77
N ARG A 111 -23.36 2.00 -4.09
CA ARG A 111 -22.22 2.49 -4.87
C ARG A 111 -21.90 3.98 -4.62
N PRO A 112 -22.87 4.92 -4.63
CA PRO A 112 -22.56 6.34 -4.40
C PRO A 112 -21.96 6.62 -3.01
N SER A 113 -22.38 5.88 -1.97
CA SER A 113 -21.83 6.03 -0.62
C SER A 113 -20.45 5.39 -0.50
N ILE A 114 -20.28 4.17 -1.03
CA ILE A 114 -19.02 3.42 -0.99
C ILE A 114 -17.90 4.20 -1.71
N THR A 115 -18.18 4.70 -2.92
CA THR A 115 -17.20 5.49 -3.70
C THR A 115 -16.80 6.78 -2.98
N LYS A 116 -17.75 7.53 -2.41
CA LYS A 116 -17.45 8.73 -1.61
C LYS A 116 -16.62 8.44 -0.36
N ILE A 117 -16.87 7.32 0.31
CA ILE A 117 -16.07 6.90 1.47
C ILE A 117 -14.66 6.54 1.03
N TYR A 118 -14.52 5.77 -0.05
CA TYR A 118 -13.23 5.45 -0.62
C TYR A 118 -12.42 6.71 -0.95
N ASP A 119 -13.03 7.71 -1.59
CA ASP A 119 -12.34 8.97 -1.92
C ASP A 119 -11.83 9.71 -0.68
N ARG A 120 -12.60 9.73 0.42
CA ARG A 120 -12.16 10.34 1.68
C ARG A 120 -11.03 9.56 2.34
N TRP A 121 -11.11 8.23 2.32
CA TRP A 121 -10.02 7.36 2.81
C TRP A 121 -8.77 7.49 1.94
N GLN A 122 -8.92 7.52 0.62
CA GLN A 122 -7.83 7.62 -0.35
C GLN A 122 -7.02 8.91 -0.15
N ARG A 123 -7.67 10.03 0.15
CA ARG A 123 -7.00 11.33 0.37
C ARG A 123 -6.13 11.41 1.63
N ARG A 124 -6.30 10.50 2.58
CA ARG A 124 -5.52 10.46 3.83
C ARG A 124 -4.54 9.29 3.91
N THR A 125 -4.74 8.25 3.11
CA THR A 125 -3.95 7.02 3.20
C THR A 125 -2.83 7.01 2.16
N PRO A 126 -1.55 7.02 2.58
CA PRO A 126 -0.43 6.88 1.65
C PRO A 126 -0.52 5.57 0.87
N GLY A 127 -0.17 5.60 -0.42
CA GLY A 127 -0.26 4.46 -1.31
C GLY A 127 -1.63 4.25 -1.94
N ALA A 128 -2.69 4.89 -1.43
CA ALA A 128 -4.01 4.76 -2.00
C ALA A 128 -4.12 5.52 -3.33
N GLN A 129 -4.56 4.82 -4.38
CA GLN A 129 -4.73 5.41 -5.70
C GLN A 129 -6.17 5.90 -5.91
N VAL A 130 -6.34 6.95 -6.72
CA VAL A 130 -7.65 7.27 -7.31
C VAL A 130 -8.15 6.03 -8.06
N ARG A 131 -9.41 5.63 -7.82
CA ARG A 131 -10.00 4.45 -8.44
C ARG A 131 -10.95 4.88 -9.57
N PRO A 132 -10.66 4.52 -10.83
CA PRO A 132 -11.48 4.93 -11.96
C PRO A 132 -12.80 4.15 -12.01
N ASP A 133 -13.81 4.71 -12.68
CA ASP A 133 -15.17 4.17 -12.71
C ASP A 133 -15.25 2.75 -13.27
N ASN A 134 -14.43 2.40 -14.26
CA ASN A 134 -14.42 1.05 -14.84
C ASN A 134 -13.97 -0.02 -13.84
N VAL A 135 -13.13 0.34 -12.85
CA VAL A 135 -12.74 -0.57 -11.77
C VAL A 135 -13.89 -0.73 -10.79
N TRP A 136 -14.60 0.36 -10.46
CA TRP A 136 -15.83 0.29 -9.69
C TRP A 136 -16.90 -0.55 -10.37
N ASP A 137 -17.11 -0.35 -11.67
CA ASP A 137 -18.08 -1.11 -12.47
C ASP A 137 -17.81 -2.61 -12.37
N ARG A 138 -16.53 -3.04 -12.47
CA ARG A 138 -16.16 -4.45 -12.31
C ARG A 138 -16.45 -4.98 -10.90
N ILE A 139 -16.11 -4.22 -9.85
CA ILE A 139 -16.37 -4.62 -8.45
C ILE A 139 -17.87 -4.83 -8.23
N PHE A 140 -18.70 -3.90 -8.70
CA PHE A 140 -20.15 -3.97 -8.50
C PHE A 140 -20.88 -4.91 -9.47
N ALA A 141 -20.28 -5.21 -10.63
CA ALA A 141 -20.77 -6.25 -11.54
C ALA A 141 -20.68 -7.65 -10.91
N ASP A 142 -19.74 -7.85 -9.98
CA ASP A 142 -19.59 -9.09 -9.21
C ASP A 142 -19.63 -10.36 -10.09
N PRO A 143 -18.72 -10.50 -11.08
CA PRO A 143 -18.77 -11.60 -12.03
C PRO A 143 -18.52 -12.94 -11.33
N GLU A 144 -19.36 -13.93 -11.60
CA GLU A 144 -19.39 -15.20 -10.87
C GLU A 144 -18.07 -15.97 -10.91
N ASN A 145 -17.37 -15.94 -12.05
CA ASN A 145 -16.07 -16.60 -12.25
C ASN A 145 -14.93 -15.99 -11.42
N GLU A 146 -15.12 -14.82 -10.81
CA GLU A 146 -14.12 -14.14 -9.97
C GLU A 146 -14.41 -14.27 -8.47
N ARG A 147 -15.50 -14.96 -8.09
CA ARG A 147 -15.92 -15.10 -6.67
C ARG A 147 -15.11 -16.12 -5.89
N GLY A 148 -14.32 -16.97 -6.56
CA GLY A 148 -13.49 -17.98 -5.91
C GLY A 148 -14.26 -18.95 -5.01
N GLY A 149 -15.47 -19.34 -5.43
CA GLY A 149 -16.36 -20.23 -4.66
C GLY A 149 -17.18 -19.55 -3.55
N GLY A 150 -17.07 -18.22 -3.41
CA GLY A 150 -17.89 -17.44 -2.48
C GLY A 150 -19.27 -17.07 -3.01
N THR A 151 -20.14 -16.62 -2.11
CA THR A 151 -21.44 -16.01 -2.42
C THR A 151 -21.30 -14.74 -3.27
N SER A 152 -22.44 -14.15 -3.67
CA SER A 152 -22.47 -12.74 -4.06
C SER A 152 -21.91 -11.82 -2.96
N LEU A 153 -21.48 -10.63 -3.36
CA LEU A 153 -20.85 -9.65 -2.47
C LEU A 153 -21.87 -9.07 -1.47
N PHE A 154 -21.51 -9.07 -0.19
CA PHE A 154 -22.23 -8.38 0.88
C PHE A 154 -21.54 -7.06 1.22
N GLY A 155 -22.32 -6.07 1.66
CA GLY A 155 -21.83 -4.78 2.12
C GLY A 155 -22.26 -4.47 3.55
N LEU A 156 -21.31 -4.05 4.38
CA LEU A 156 -21.57 -3.30 5.62
C LEU A 156 -21.21 -1.84 5.37
N LEU A 157 -22.10 -0.92 5.70
CA LEU A 157 -21.94 0.50 5.44
C LEU A 157 -22.12 1.31 6.71
N HIS A 158 -21.09 2.09 7.04
CA HIS A 158 -21.10 3.18 8.01
C HIS A 158 -20.97 4.50 7.23
N ASP A 159 -21.34 5.64 7.82
CA ASP A 159 -21.22 6.93 7.13
C ASP A 159 -19.76 7.28 6.78
N ASP A 160 -18.81 6.75 7.55
CA ASP A 160 -17.36 6.94 7.42
C ASP A 160 -16.57 5.67 7.07
N GLY A 161 -17.23 4.58 6.71
CA GLY A 161 -16.53 3.33 6.40
C GLY A 161 -17.39 2.30 5.71
N TYR A 162 -16.78 1.31 5.07
CA TYR A 162 -17.48 0.16 4.53
C TYR A 162 -16.63 -1.11 4.57
N VAL A 163 -17.32 -2.24 4.52
CA VAL A 163 -16.74 -3.57 4.32
C VAL A 163 -17.46 -4.25 3.16
N LEU A 164 -16.69 -4.76 2.22
CA LEU A 164 -17.15 -5.69 1.18
C LEU A 164 -16.63 -7.08 1.52
N TYR A 165 -17.53 -8.05 1.66
CA TYR A 165 -17.15 -9.41 2.04
C TYR A 165 -18.03 -10.46 1.36
N ARG A 166 -17.55 -11.71 1.37
CA ARG A 166 -18.29 -12.88 0.89
C ARG A 166 -18.29 -13.98 1.93
N CYS A 167 -19.31 -14.83 1.88
CA CYS A 167 -19.31 -16.06 2.64
C CYS A 167 -18.76 -17.19 1.77
N VAL A 168 -17.83 -17.97 2.32
CA VAL A 168 -17.28 -19.17 1.68
C VAL A 168 -17.53 -20.34 2.62
N SER A 169 -18.33 -21.30 2.17
CA SER A 169 -18.55 -22.53 2.93
C SER A 169 -17.41 -23.51 2.69
N GLY A 170 -16.86 -24.07 3.76
CA GLY A 170 -15.87 -25.12 3.71
C GLY A 170 -16.19 -26.24 4.69
N GLU A 171 -15.38 -27.30 4.67
CA GLU A 171 -15.54 -28.49 5.52
C GLU A 171 -15.59 -28.15 7.02
N HIS A 172 -14.86 -27.11 7.44
CA HIS A 172 -14.78 -26.72 8.85
C HIS A 172 -15.79 -25.64 9.25
N GLY A 173 -16.70 -25.23 8.37
CA GLY A 173 -17.70 -24.18 8.59
C GLY A 173 -17.58 -23.04 7.58
N THR A 174 -18.39 -22.00 7.78
CA THR A 174 -18.45 -20.85 6.86
C THR A 174 -17.47 -19.75 7.30
N THR A 175 -16.71 -19.23 6.35
CA THR A 175 -15.79 -18.11 6.53
C THR A 175 -16.37 -16.85 5.88
N ALA A 176 -16.43 -15.74 6.62
CA ALA A 176 -16.60 -14.43 6.00
C ALA A 176 -15.23 -13.92 5.54
N ARG A 177 -15.02 -13.91 4.22
CA ARG A 177 -13.81 -13.38 3.59
C ARG A 177 -14.05 -11.94 3.18
N VAL A 178 -13.41 -11.02 3.89
CA VAL A 178 -13.39 -9.60 3.58
C VAL A 178 -12.54 -9.39 2.33
N GLN A 179 -13.15 -8.82 1.30
CA GLN A 179 -12.47 -8.40 0.08
C GLN A 179 -11.92 -6.99 0.19
N GLU A 180 -12.62 -6.11 0.90
CA GLU A 180 -12.21 -4.72 1.08
C GLU A 180 -12.75 -4.18 2.40
N PHE A 181 -11.89 -3.55 3.18
CA PHE A 181 -12.23 -2.86 4.42
C PHE A 181 -11.66 -1.45 4.32
N ARG A 182 -12.52 -0.43 4.40
CA ARG A 182 -12.09 0.98 4.37
C ARG A 182 -12.80 1.76 5.47
N SER A 183 -12.03 2.42 6.32
CA SER A 183 -12.51 3.25 7.43
C SER A 183 -11.80 4.60 7.40
N VAL A 184 -12.58 5.67 7.50
CA VAL A 184 -12.06 7.05 7.59
C VAL A 184 -11.87 7.44 9.05
N THR A 185 -12.61 6.88 9.99
CA THR A 185 -12.50 7.22 11.42
C THR A 185 -12.29 5.97 12.27
N ASP A 186 -11.71 6.13 13.45
CA ASP A 186 -11.55 5.04 14.41
C ASP A 186 -12.91 4.48 14.82
N ASP A 187 -13.92 5.34 15.01
CA ASP A 187 -15.30 4.92 15.27
C ASP A 187 -15.85 4.02 14.14
N SER A 188 -15.63 4.38 12.87
CA SER A 188 -16.07 3.55 11.75
C SER A 188 -15.31 2.22 11.68
N HIS A 189 -14.02 2.20 12.03
CA HIS A 189 -13.23 0.97 12.10
C HIS A 189 -13.80 0.03 13.17
N ILE A 190 -14.02 0.56 14.39
CA ILE A 190 -14.60 -0.18 15.52
C ILE A 190 -16.00 -0.70 15.17
N ALA A 191 -16.87 0.14 14.61
CA ALA A 191 -18.25 -0.23 14.26
C ALA A 191 -18.30 -1.39 13.25
N LEU A 192 -17.46 -1.31 12.20
CA LEU A 192 -17.42 -2.32 11.15
C LEU A 192 -16.86 -3.65 11.66
N TRP A 193 -15.84 -3.62 12.52
CA TRP A 193 -15.35 -4.85 13.16
C TRP A 193 -16.36 -5.45 14.13
N ARG A 194 -17.07 -4.63 14.92
CA ARG A 194 -18.20 -5.08 15.74
C ARG A 194 -19.23 -5.84 14.90
N ALA A 195 -19.63 -5.27 13.77
CA ALA A 195 -20.59 -5.89 12.87
C ALA A 195 -20.05 -7.20 12.24
N LEU A 196 -18.80 -7.23 11.78
CA LEU A 196 -18.17 -8.44 11.24
C LEU A 196 -18.07 -9.58 12.27
N LEU A 197 -17.65 -9.25 13.50
CA LEU A 197 -17.49 -10.24 14.57
C LEU A 197 -18.85 -10.72 15.13
N GLY A 198 -19.92 -9.94 14.89
CA GLY A 198 -21.31 -10.29 15.20
C GLY A 198 -21.99 -11.19 14.17
N LEU A 199 -21.30 -11.63 13.10
CA LEU A 199 -21.86 -12.56 12.12
C LEU A 199 -21.98 -13.98 12.72
N ASP A 200 -23.12 -14.28 13.34
CA ASP A 200 -23.28 -15.44 14.23
C ASP A 200 -23.00 -16.80 13.60
N LEU A 201 -23.40 -16.99 12.33
CA LEU A 201 -23.21 -18.24 11.61
C LEU A 201 -21.82 -18.41 11.01
N MET A 202 -20.96 -17.40 11.10
CA MET A 202 -19.58 -17.51 10.62
C MET A 202 -18.76 -18.24 11.67
N ARG A 203 -17.87 -19.14 11.23
CA ARG A 203 -16.85 -19.69 12.11
C ARG A 203 -15.61 -18.79 12.14
N ARG A 204 -15.25 -18.25 10.99
CA ARG A 204 -14.00 -17.53 10.79
C ARG A 204 -14.26 -16.22 10.03
N ILE A 205 -13.55 -15.17 10.42
CA ILE A 205 -13.39 -13.97 9.60
C ILE A 205 -11.98 -14.00 9.03
N GLU A 206 -11.84 -13.83 7.72
CA GLU A 206 -10.57 -13.60 7.03
C GLU A 206 -10.56 -12.20 6.46
N ALA A 207 -9.52 -11.44 6.75
CA ALA A 207 -9.37 -10.08 6.25
C ALA A 207 -7.91 -9.75 6.05
N SER A 208 -7.66 -8.70 5.27
CA SER A 208 -6.36 -8.07 5.20
C SER A 208 -6.32 -6.83 6.09
N VAL A 209 -5.24 -6.66 6.84
CA VAL A 209 -5.00 -5.52 7.72
C VAL A 209 -3.58 -4.97 7.53
N VAL A 210 -3.40 -3.69 7.83
CA VAL A 210 -2.07 -3.07 7.89
C VAL A 210 -1.33 -3.52 9.16
N PRO A 211 0.01 -3.47 9.22
CA PRO A 211 0.78 -3.94 10.38
C PRO A 211 0.39 -3.29 11.72
N ASP A 212 0.02 -2.01 11.71
CA ASP A 212 -0.35 -1.24 12.91
C ASP A 212 -1.88 -1.11 13.07
N ASP A 213 -2.68 -2.01 12.47
CA ASP A 213 -4.13 -1.98 12.57
C ASP A 213 -4.60 -2.13 14.03
N PRO A 214 -5.58 -1.34 14.49
CA PRO A 214 -6.00 -1.36 15.90
C PRO A 214 -6.80 -2.62 16.29
N LEU A 215 -7.23 -3.46 15.35
CA LEU A 215 -8.06 -4.65 15.59
C LEU A 215 -7.58 -5.55 16.74
N PRO A 216 -6.28 -5.94 16.86
CA PRO A 216 -5.83 -6.79 17.96
C PRO A 216 -6.06 -6.17 19.35
N TYR A 217 -6.09 -4.84 19.44
CA TYR A 217 -6.31 -4.10 20.68
C TYR A 217 -7.79 -3.90 21.01
N LEU A 218 -8.69 -4.17 20.06
CA LEU A 218 -10.14 -4.18 20.31
C LEU A 218 -10.57 -5.46 21.05
N LEU A 219 -9.86 -6.58 20.87
CA LEU A 219 -10.22 -7.88 21.43
C LEU A 219 -9.61 -8.12 22.81
N THR A 220 -10.35 -8.79 23.71
CA THR A 220 -9.84 -9.22 25.02
C THR A 220 -8.70 -10.23 24.93
N ASP A 221 -8.63 -10.97 23.82
CA ASP A 221 -7.50 -11.84 23.47
C ASP A 221 -6.97 -11.44 22.09
N SER A 222 -5.90 -10.64 22.08
CA SER A 222 -5.25 -10.17 20.85
C SER A 222 -4.68 -11.31 19.99
N ARG A 223 -4.43 -12.50 20.56
CA ARG A 223 -3.92 -13.67 19.84
C ARG A 223 -4.96 -14.31 18.91
N LEU A 224 -6.22 -13.90 19.02
CA LEU A 224 -7.27 -14.33 18.08
C LEU A 224 -7.10 -13.70 16.70
N VAL A 225 -6.41 -12.55 16.59
CA VAL A 225 -6.05 -11.96 15.31
C VAL A 225 -4.79 -12.66 14.78
N ARG A 226 -4.97 -13.86 14.21
CA ARG A 226 -3.84 -14.67 13.75
C ARG A 226 -3.42 -14.24 12.35
N THR A 227 -2.21 -13.71 12.24
CA THR A 227 -1.59 -13.49 10.92
C THR A 227 -1.30 -14.84 10.26
N THR A 228 -1.83 -15.04 9.06
CA THR A 228 -1.63 -16.26 8.25
C THR A 228 -0.68 -16.05 7.09
N SER A 229 -0.56 -14.82 6.61
CA SER A 229 0.41 -14.41 5.60
C SER A 229 0.75 -12.94 5.78
N ARG A 230 1.93 -12.56 5.29
CA ARG A 230 2.40 -11.19 5.20
C ARG A 230 3.02 -11.01 3.83
N HIS A 231 2.59 -9.99 3.10
CA HIS A 231 3.00 -9.74 1.72
C HIS A 231 3.15 -8.25 1.46
N ASP A 232 3.95 -7.93 0.45
CA ASP A 232 3.94 -6.64 -0.22
C ASP A 232 2.73 -6.54 -1.17
N GLU A 233 2.31 -5.32 -1.48
CA GLU A 233 1.33 -5.09 -2.54
C GLU A 233 1.86 -4.06 -3.54
N LEU A 234 2.02 -2.82 -3.10
CA LEU A 234 2.46 -1.70 -3.92
C LEU A 234 3.97 -1.59 -3.89
N TRP A 235 4.55 -1.44 -5.07
CA TRP A 235 5.96 -1.12 -5.26
C TRP A 235 6.11 0.25 -5.90
N VAL A 236 7.13 0.99 -5.46
CA VAL A 236 7.44 2.32 -5.98
C VAL A 236 8.86 2.34 -6.52
N ARG A 237 9.01 2.88 -7.73
CA ARG A 237 10.27 3.41 -8.25
C ARG A 237 10.15 4.93 -8.32
N ILE A 238 11.11 5.61 -7.72
CA ILE A 238 11.22 7.07 -7.84
C ILE A 238 11.86 7.41 -9.18
N MET A 239 11.16 8.22 -9.99
CA MET A 239 11.64 8.66 -11.31
C MET A 239 12.37 10.00 -11.23
N ASP A 240 11.95 10.86 -10.29
CA ASP A 240 12.54 12.15 -9.98
C ASP A 240 12.68 12.28 -8.46
N VAL A 241 13.92 12.20 -7.96
CA VAL A 241 14.21 12.18 -6.52
C VAL A 241 13.79 13.48 -5.82
N PRO A 242 14.22 14.68 -6.29
CA PRO A 242 13.73 15.94 -5.75
C PRO A 242 12.21 16.04 -5.73
N ALA A 243 11.55 15.83 -6.87
CA ALA A 243 10.11 16.02 -6.97
C ALA A 243 9.33 15.05 -6.08
N ALA A 244 9.78 13.79 -5.97
CA ALA A 244 9.15 12.82 -5.08
C ALA A 244 9.34 13.20 -3.60
N LEU A 245 10.55 13.55 -3.18
CA LEU A 245 10.84 13.87 -1.77
C LEU A 245 10.18 15.18 -1.33
N GLU A 246 10.06 16.18 -2.21
CA GLU A 246 9.36 17.44 -1.92
C GLU A 246 7.82 17.30 -1.87
N ALA A 247 7.26 16.31 -2.56
CA ALA A 247 5.81 16.11 -2.62
C ALA A 247 5.21 15.54 -1.32
N ARG A 248 5.99 14.82 -0.51
CA ARG A 248 5.53 14.21 0.74
C ARG A 248 5.80 15.10 1.95
N VAL A 249 5.04 14.85 3.02
CA VAL A 249 5.27 15.39 4.35
C VAL A 249 6.09 14.39 5.19
N TYR A 250 6.91 14.93 6.09
CA TYR A 250 7.77 14.19 7.01
C TYR A 250 7.32 14.39 8.46
N ARG A 251 7.61 13.42 9.35
CA ARG A 251 7.15 13.47 10.75
C ARG A 251 7.96 14.40 11.64
N CYS A 252 9.19 14.71 11.25
CA CYS A 252 10.07 15.62 11.97
C CYS A 252 11.06 16.27 11.01
N ASP A 253 11.74 17.30 11.50
CA ASP A 253 12.86 17.94 10.83
C ASP A 253 14.01 16.97 10.55
N LEU A 254 14.73 17.22 9.46
CA LEU A 254 15.84 16.42 8.97
C LEU A 254 16.77 17.31 8.14
N ASP A 255 18.08 17.14 8.26
CA ASP A 255 19.05 17.78 7.36
C ASP A 255 20.14 16.75 7.07
N VAL A 256 20.13 16.21 5.85
CA VAL A 256 20.98 15.08 5.48
C VAL A 256 21.39 15.15 4.02
N VAL A 257 22.63 14.75 3.72
CA VAL A 257 23.07 14.47 2.36
C VAL A 257 22.95 12.97 2.08
N MET A 258 22.15 12.60 1.08
CA MET A 258 21.95 11.22 0.65
C MET A 258 22.60 10.99 -0.71
N GLN A 259 23.38 9.93 -0.84
CA GLN A 259 23.75 9.32 -2.11
C GLN A 259 22.71 8.24 -2.45
N VAL A 260 22.07 8.39 -3.60
CA VAL A 260 21.09 7.44 -4.12
C VAL A 260 21.66 6.75 -5.34
N ASP A 261 21.88 5.44 -5.25
CA ASP A 261 22.44 4.64 -6.33
C ASP A 261 21.32 4.05 -7.21
N ASP A 262 21.38 4.28 -8.52
CA ASP A 262 20.44 3.74 -9.51
C ASP A 262 21.23 2.96 -10.57
N ASP A 263 21.24 1.64 -10.47
CA ASP A 263 21.94 0.76 -11.42
C ASP A 263 21.14 0.47 -12.70
N PHE A 264 19.90 0.97 -12.79
CA PHE A 264 19.03 0.71 -13.92
C PHE A 264 18.91 1.90 -14.86
N LEU A 265 18.63 3.09 -14.31
CA LEU A 265 18.61 4.35 -15.06
C LEU A 265 19.59 5.35 -14.42
N ASP A 266 19.44 6.62 -14.74
CA ASP A 266 20.22 7.72 -14.17
C ASP A 266 19.29 8.67 -13.36
N ALA A 267 18.50 8.11 -12.44
CA ALA A 267 17.65 8.89 -11.53
C ALA A 267 18.33 9.19 -10.19
N GLY A 268 19.47 8.53 -9.90
CA GLY A 268 20.24 8.68 -8.67
C GLY A 268 21.13 9.93 -8.61
N GLY A 269 22.07 9.91 -7.67
CA GLY A 269 23.03 10.98 -7.39
C GLY A 269 23.03 11.42 -5.93
N ARG A 270 23.75 12.51 -5.64
CA ARG A 270 23.81 13.14 -4.32
C ARG A 270 22.78 14.24 -4.16
N PHE A 271 22.01 14.18 -3.08
CA PHE A 271 20.95 15.11 -2.77
C PHE A 271 21.05 15.59 -1.32
N ALA A 272 21.04 16.92 -1.13
CA ALA A 272 20.80 17.52 0.18
C ALA A 272 19.29 17.58 0.39
N LEU A 273 18.80 16.83 1.38
CA LEU A 273 17.41 16.85 1.83
C LEU A 273 17.33 17.63 3.13
N ARG A 274 16.65 18.78 3.08
CA ARG A 274 16.35 19.59 4.26
C ARG A 274 14.85 19.62 4.49
N VAL A 275 14.43 19.13 5.64
CA VAL A 275 13.06 19.14 6.11
C VAL A 275 12.92 20.13 7.25
N ARG A 276 11.98 21.06 7.11
CA ARG A 276 11.56 22.02 8.16
C ARG A 276 10.04 22.02 8.25
N ASP A 277 9.50 21.88 9.46
CA ASP A 277 8.05 21.84 9.71
C ASP A 277 7.33 20.79 8.83
N GLY A 278 7.98 19.64 8.64
CA GLY A 278 7.49 18.53 7.82
C GLY A 278 7.56 18.75 6.30
N ARG A 279 8.07 19.89 5.81
CA ARG A 279 8.22 20.19 4.38
C ARG A 279 9.68 20.07 3.94
N ALA A 280 9.90 19.40 2.82
CA ALA A 280 11.23 19.19 2.27
C ALA A 280 11.61 20.22 1.20
N VAL A 281 12.90 20.53 1.14
CA VAL A 281 13.61 21.01 -0.04
C VAL A 281 14.69 19.99 -0.35
N CYS A 282 14.75 19.53 -1.60
CA CYS A 282 15.68 18.50 -2.04
C CYS A 282 16.45 18.97 -3.27
N THR A 283 17.75 19.24 -3.10
CA THR A 283 18.59 19.76 -4.18
C THR A 283 19.79 18.86 -4.43
N ARG A 284 20.19 18.72 -5.70
CA ARG A 284 21.48 18.10 -6.03
C ARG A 284 22.64 18.83 -5.35
N THR A 285 23.65 18.09 -4.91
CA THR A 285 24.82 18.63 -4.21
C THR A 285 26.06 17.78 -4.49
N GLU A 286 27.25 18.35 -4.26
CA GLU A 286 28.53 17.63 -4.29
C GLU A 286 29.09 17.36 -2.88
N ALA A 287 28.36 17.76 -1.84
CA ALA A 287 28.76 17.49 -0.46
C ALA A 287 28.85 15.99 -0.16
N ASP A 288 29.69 15.62 0.81
CA ASP A 288 29.88 14.22 1.19
C ASP A 288 28.58 13.60 1.75
N PRO A 289 28.22 12.37 1.31
CA PRO A 289 27.00 11.74 1.76
C PRO A 289 27.12 11.28 3.21
N GLN A 290 26.06 11.53 3.97
CA GLN A 290 25.88 10.99 5.32
C GLN A 290 25.08 9.68 5.28
N VAL A 291 24.35 9.44 4.19
CA VAL A 291 23.60 8.21 3.93
C VAL A 291 23.82 7.76 2.49
N VAL A 292 24.01 6.47 2.29
CA VAL A 292 24.14 5.83 0.96
C VAL A 292 23.10 4.72 0.87
N LEU A 293 22.29 4.71 -0.18
CA LEU A 293 21.27 3.69 -0.39
C LEU A 293 20.96 3.50 -1.88
N ALA A 294 20.50 2.30 -2.23
CA ALA A 294 19.96 2.04 -3.56
C ALA A 294 18.57 2.70 -3.74
N LEU A 295 18.22 3.04 -4.97
CA LEU A 295 16.96 3.69 -5.32
C LEU A 295 15.72 2.89 -4.89
N ASP A 296 15.78 1.55 -4.93
CA ASP A 296 14.68 0.70 -4.48
C ASP A 296 14.50 0.76 -2.95
N VAL A 297 15.58 0.94 -2.19
CA VAL A 297 15.49 1.18 -0.74
C VAL A 297 14.80 2.52 -0.49
N LEU A 298 15.14 3.57 -1.24
CA LEU A 298 14.47 4.86 -1.12
C LEU A 298 12.97 4.74 -1.45
N GLY A 299 12.62 4.00 -2.50
CA GLY A 299 11.22 3.69 -2.85
C GLY A 299 10.48 2.94 -1.73
N SER A 300 11.17 2.03 -1.03
CA SER A 300 10.59 1.28 0.09
C SER A 300 10.31 2.17 1.31
N LEU A 301 11.18 3.15 1.58
CA LEU A 301 10.99 4.12 2.66
C LEU A 301 9.94 5.20 2.33
N TYR A 302 9.62 5.38 1.04
CA TYR A 302 8.90 6.55 0.55
C TYR A 302 7.50 6.76 1.13
N LEU A 303 6.74 5.69 1.38
CA LEU A 303 5.41 5.79 1.99
C LEU A 303 5.41 5.55 3.51
N GLY A 304 6.57 5.32 4.12
CA GLY A 304 6.73 5.15 5.57
C GLY A 304 6.36 3.78 6.12
N ALA A 305 6.18 2.75 5.27
CA ALA A 305 5.89 1.39 5.72
C ALA A 305 7.12 0.63 6.25
N HIS A 306 8.32 1.11 5.95
CA HIS A 306 9.58 0.45 6.31
C HIS A 306 10.52 1.38 7.07
N ARG A 307 11.30 0.81 7.98
CA ARG A 307 12.32 1.52 8.74
C ARG A 307 13.68 1.44 8.02
N ALA A 308 14.39 2.56 7.93
CA ALA A 308 15.75 2.63 7.37
C ALA A 308 16.70 1.67 8.10
N ARG A 309 16.55 1.51 9.43
CA ARG A 309 17.39 0.58 10.19
C ARG A 309 17.35 -0.86 9.74
N ALA A 310 16.21 -1.32 9.20
CA ALA A 310 16.09 -2.68 8.72
C ALA A 310 16.93 -2.90 7.46
N PHE A 311 16.99 -1.90 6.57
CA PHE A 311 17.86 -1.92 5.40
C PHE A 311 19.33 -1.77 5.77
N ALA A 312 19.65 -0.98 6.80
CA ALA A 312 21.01 -0.87 7.32
C ALA A 312 21.54 -2.19 7.88
N ALA A 313 20.73 -2.87 8.71
CA ALA A 313 21.07 -4.19 9.22
C ALA A 313 21.27 -5.24 8.10
N ALA A 314 20.58 -5.05 6.96
CA ALA A 314 20.71 -5.88 5.77
C ALA A 314 21.81 -5.39 4.80
N THR A 315 22.64 -4.42 5.16
CA THR A 315 23.71 -3.84 4.34
C THR A 315 23.23 -3.21 3.02
N ARG A 316 21.94 -2.85 2.93
CA ARG A 316 21.34 -2.18 1.77
C ARG A 316 21.26 -0.66 1.90
N LEU A 317 21.55 -0.16 3.10
CA LEU A 317 21.66 1.25 3.43
C LEU A 317 22.87 1.41 4.36
N TRP A 318 23.67 2.44 4.12
CA TRP A 318 24.73 2.85 5.03
C TRP A 318 24.42 4.26 5.54
N ALA A 319 24.70 4.51 6.81
CA ALA A 319 24.63 5.83 7.44
C ALA A 319 25.92 6.08 8.23
N VAL A 320 26.33 7.34 8.30
CA VAL A 320 27.59 7.75 8.95
C VAL A 320 27.61 7.43 10.45
N ASP A 321 26.45 7.46 11.10
CA ASP A 321 26.27 7.08 12.50
C ASP A 321 24.82 6.63 12.79
N SER A 322 24.59 6.11 14.00
CA SER A 322 23.27 5.67 14.44
C SER A 322 22.28 6.81 14.59
N SER A 323 22.73 8.03 14.90
CA SER A 323 21.85 9.19 15.10
C SER A 323 21.21 9.64 13.79
N THR A 324 21.96 9.56 12.69
CA THR A 324 21.48 9.79 11.32
C THR A 324 20.43 8.75 10.93
N LEU A 325 20.64 7.49 11.32
CA LEU A 325 19.70 6.41 11.07
C LEU A 325 18.39 6.57 11.88
N ASP A 326 18.50 6.97 13.15
CA ASP A 326 17.35 7.28 14.00
C ASP A 326 16.54 8.46 13.43
N ALA A 327 17.22 9.51 12.96
CA ALA A 327 16.58 10.66 12.31
C ALA A 327 15.84 10.26 11.03
N LEU A 328 16.41 9.37 10.21
CA LEU A 328 15.73 8.83 9.03
C LEU A 328 14.49 8.02 9.38
N ASP A 329 14.58 7.10 10.35
CA ASP A 329 13.44 6.28 10.79
C ASP A 329 12.26 7.14 11.26
N LEU A 330 12.56 8.21 12.00
CA LEU A 330 11.54 9.16 12.47
C LEU A 330 10.97 9.96 11.30
N ALA A 331 11.83 10.65 10.52
CA ALA A 331 11.40 11.58 9.49
C ALA A 331 10.59 10.90 8.38
N PHE A 332 11.04 9.72 7.90
CA PHE A 332 10.38 8.98 6.82
C PHE A 332 9.12 8.22 7.26
N GLY A 333 8.77 8.23 8.55
CA GLY A 333 7.50 7.70 9.04
C GLY A 333 6.28 8.39 8.44
N SER A 334 5.10 7.84 8.71
CA SER A 334 3.81 8.39 8.29
C SER A 334 2.81 8.37 9.46
N GLU A 335 1.84 9.29 9.43
CA GLU A 335 0.73 9.29 10.40
C GLU A 335 -0.20 8.10 10.18
N TYR A 336 -0.49 7.81 8.91
CA TYR A 336 -1.33 6.69 8.50
C TYR A 336 -0.45 5.62 7.86
N SER A 337 -0.67 4.36 8.24
CA SER A 337 -0.03 3.21 7.59
C SER A 337 -0.34 3.23 6.09
N ALA A 338 0.69 3.01 5.28
CA ALA A 338 0.51 2.98 3.83
C ALA A 338 -0.28 1.73 3.41
N GLN A 339 -1.27 1.92 2.54
CA GLN A 339 -2.09 0.85 2.01
C GLN A 339 -2.40 1.09 0.53
N MET A 340 -2.40 0.03 -0.27
CA MET A 340 -2.79 0.12 -1.67
C MET A 340 -4.30 0.36 -1.78
N GLY A 341 -4.68 1.23 -2.70
CA GLY A 341 -6.08 1.52 -2.98
C GLY A 341 -6.77 0.36 -3.68
N TRP A 342 -6.22 -0.08 -4.81
CA TRP A 342 -6.71 -1.19 -5.63
C TRP A 342 -5.56 -1.79 -6.45
N GLY A 343 -5.64 -3.09 -6.77
CA GLY A 343 -4.65 -3.76 -7.62
C GLY A 343 -4.92 -3.55 -9.12
N PHE A 344 -3.86 -3.41 -9.93
CA PHE A 344 -3.93 -2.97 -11.33
C PHE A 344 -2.97 -3.71 -12.27
#